data_AF-A0A8R7QLI2-F1
#
_entry.id   AF-A0A8R7QLI2-F1
#
_cell.length_a   1.000
_cell.length_b   1.000
_cell.length_c   1.000
_cell.angle_alpha   90.00
_cell.angle_beta   90.00
_cell.angle_gamma   90.00
#
_symmetry.space_group_name_H-M   'P 1'
#
loop_
_entity.id
_entity.type
_entity.pdbx_description
1 polymer ?
#
loop_
_entity_poly.entity_id
_entity_poly.type
_entity_poly.pdbx_seq_one_letter_code
_entity_poly.pdbx_strand_id
1 'polypeptide(L)'
;MGIDASNQIILASGKAPGVGGEHVLRKISMLSSHEARTIQLPPDTKVVKDICILPGGSALFASLGRRLSLFSMTTNSVVLQCNLPLPAWSCSAHDSDSHRVYAGLQDGRVLVFDTRQHSRPLHSMAGLSKHLVHTLHSVTDNSASRKLLSASAIGPCMWDADGNQSSPKLLLEDDNQRVCFSLACAPPSSDLLVASYRPKADYSSGDAGAPSQAYLSQTSTQSGAGKLGQHTVIRRTGNASFAEGSTCHSNVSEVRMCKSAIVPCGNDEHLFAYGDESHRGVLTWRLPSLGVHSGLIPHRQPILDLRYAGSRVGGGYLGCLSDDKLQVYRVDR
;
A
#
# COMPACT_ATOMS: atom_id res chain seq x y z
N MET A 1 2.47 -0.49 8.11
CA MET A 1 2.53 -1.77 8.81
C MET A 1 2.50 -2.93 7.82
N GLY A 2 2.93 -4.11 8.24
CA GLY A 2 2.76 -5.39 7.55
C GLY A 2 2.26 -6.44 8.54
N ILE A 3 1.45 -7.39 8.06
CA ILE A 3 0.80 -8.41 8.88
C ILE A 3 1.22 -9.79 8.37
N ASP A 4 1.92 -10.54 9.22
CA ASP A 4 2.19 -11.96 9.02
C ASP A 4 1.08 -12.75 9.71
N ALA A 5 0.05 -13.10 8.95
CA ALA A 5 -1.10 -13.84 9.46
C ALA A 5 -0.75 -15.28 9.90
N SER A 6 0.27 -15.88 9.30
CA SER A 6 0.69 -17.25 9.59
C SER A 6 1.40 -17.35 10.93
N ASN A 7 2.29 -16.40 11.21
CA ASN A 7 3.00 -16.34 12.50
C ASN A 7 2.32 -15.40 13.51
N GLN A 8 1.20 -14.78 13.14
CA GLN A 8 0.43 -13.84 13.97
C GLN A 8 1.30 -12.69 14.52
N ILE A 9 2.12 -12.11 13.63
CA ILE A 9 3.04 -11.01 13.93
C ILE A 9 2.65 -9.79 13.11
N ILE A 10 2.75 -8.61 13.73
CA ILE A 10 2.60 -7.32 13.06
C ILE A 10 3.92 -6.57 13.14
N LEU A 11 4.36 -6.04 12.00
CA LEU A 11 5.43 -5.05 11.93
C LEU A 11 4.83 -3.66 11.69
N ALA A 12 5.10 -2.72 12.59
CA ALA A 12 4.71 -1.32 12.44
C ALA A 12 5.95 -0.42 12.47
N SER A 13 6.10 0.42 11.44
CA SER A 13 7.16 1.43 11.41
C SER A 13 6.79 2.63 12.28
N GLY A 14 7.78 3.22 12.95
CA GLY A 14 7.59 4.41 13.75
C GLY A 14 8.89 5.15 14.03
N LYS A 15 8.87 6.01 15.04
CA LYS A 15 10.06 6.65 15.60
C LYS A 15 10.23 6.23 17.06
N ALA A 16 11.48 6.11 17.50
CA ALA A 16 11.79 5.95 18.91
C ALA A 16 11.29 7.17 19.72
N PRO A 17 10.93 7.00 21.01
CA PRO A 17 10.57 8.11 21.87
C PRO A 17 11.71 9.15 21.97
N GLY A 18 11.36 10.43 22.07
CA GLY A 18 12.31 11.54 22.20
C GLY A 18 12.42 12.44 20.96
N VAL A 19 12.89 13.67 21.17
CA VAL A 19 13.09 14.64 20.07
C VAL A 19 14.21 14.13 19.16
N GLY A 20 13.92 14.03 17.85
CA GLY A 20 14.87 13.50 16.88
C GLY A 20 15.01 11.97 16.88
N GLY A 21 14.08 11.25 17.51
CA GLY A 21 14.12 9.79 17.63
C GLY A 21 14.35 9.07 16.30
N GLU A 22 15.20 8.04 16.35
CA GLU A 22 15.57 7.20 15.21
C GLU A 22 14.36 6.44 14.65
N HIS A 23 14.45 6.03 13.39
CA HIS A 23 13.41 5.23 12.75
C HIS A 23 13.51 3.78 13.24
N VAL A 24 12.37 3.24 13.67
CA VAL A 24 12.31 1.91 14.29
C VAL A 24 11.21 1.06 13.65
N LEU A 25 11.32 -0.25 13.84
CA LEU A 25 10.20 -1.18 13.70
C LEU A 25 9.73 -1.65 15.06
N ARG A 26 8.42 -1.69 15.24
CA ARG A 26 7.78 -2.37 16.35
C ARG A 26 7.28 -3.71 15.84
N LYS A 27 7.80 -4.79 16.41
CA LYS A 27 7.33 -6.16 16.18
C LYS A 27 6.37 -6.53 17.30
N ILE A 28 5.13 -6.81 16.95
CA ILE A 28 4.03 -7.02 17.88
C ILE A 28 3.48 -8.42 17.66
N SER A 29 3.42 -9.23 18.71
CA SER A 29 2.70 -10.50 18.72
C SER A 29 1.20 -10.22 18.85
N MET A 30 0.37 -10.84 18.00
CA MET A 30 -1.09 -10.75 18.16
C MET A 30 -1.60 -11.63 19.31
N LEU A 31 -0.80 -12.61 19.76
CA LEU A 31 -1.13 -13.47 20.89
C LEU A 31 -0.83 -12.80 22.23
N SER A 32 0.16 -11.91 22.26
CA SER A 32 0.68 -11.25 23.47
C SER A 32 1.05 -9.80 23.17
N SER A 33 0.10 -8.88 23.34
CA SER A 33 0.32 -7.44 23.07
C SER A 33 1.37 -6.80 24.00
N HIS A 34 1.64 -7.41 25.16
CA HIS A 34 2.67 -6.98 26.13
C HIS A 34 4.11 -7.17 25.63
N GLU A 35 4.34 -7.89 24.54
CA GLU A 35 5.67 -8.21 24.01
C GLU A 35 6.04 -7.40 22.76
N ALA A 36 5.51 -6.18 22.61
CA ALA A 36 5.91 -5.31 21.50
C ALA A 36 7.42 -4.98 21.61
N ARG A 37 8.24 -5.54 20.73
CA ARG A 37 9.68 -5.29 20.69
C ARG A 37 9.99 -4.15 19.72
N THR A 38 10.76 -3.18 20.18
CA THR A 38 11.29 -2.10 19.34
C THR A 38 12.64 -2.54 18.77
N ILE A 39 12.78 -2.43 17.45
CA ILE A 39 13.94 -2.88 16.68
C ILE A 39 14.49 -1.64 15.96
N GLN A 40 15.75 -1.32 16.24
CA GLN A 40 16.43 -0.21 15.58
C GLN A 40 16.70 -0.56 14.13
N LEU A 41 16.43 0.37 13.22
CA LEU A 41 16.78 0.24 11.82
C LEU A 41 18.14 0.90 11.55
N PRO A 42 18.85 0.50 10.48
CA PRO A 42 20.03 1.22 10.03
C PRO A 42 19.73 2.74 9.91
N PRO A 43 20.62 3.63 10.39
CA PRO A 43 20.35 5.07 10.47
C PRO A 43 19.98 5.75 9.15
N ASP A 44 20.44 5.17 8.04
CA ASP A 44 20.18 5.65 6.69
C ASP A 44 18.84 5.18 6.11
N THR A 45 18.10 4.30 6.81
CA THR A 45 16.79 3.81 6.36
C THR A 45 15.78 4.94 6.22
N LYS A 46 15.83 5.95 7.10
CA LYS A 46 14.82 7.02 7.21
C LYS A 46 13.39 6.44 7.38
N VAL A 47 12.36 7.20 7.00
CA VAL A 47 10.96 6.78 7.11
C VAL A 47 10.69 5.56 6.22
N VAL A 48 10.16 4.48 6.80
CA VAL A 48 9.59 3.35 6.06
C VAL A 48 8.20 3.73 5.55
N LYS A 49 7.97 3.60 4.24
CA LYS A 49 6.72 3.97 3.56
C LYS A 49 5.85 2.76 3.24
N ASP A 50 6.46 1.60 3.05
CA ASP A 50 5.75 0.38 2.76
C ASP A 50 6.43 -0.84 3.39
N ILE A 51 5.62 -1.82 3.78
CA ILE A 51 6.05 -3.11 4.31
C ILE A 51 5.27 -4.19 3.57
N CYS A 52 5.98 -5.09 2.93
CA CYS A 52 5.45 -6.30 2.31
C CYS A 52 5.97 -7.51 3.08
N ILE A 53 5.06 -8.34 3.60
CA ILE A 53 5.44 -9.58 4.29
C ILE A 53 5.71 -10.65 3.24
N LEU A 54 6.82 -11.36 3.39
CA LEU A 54 7.26 -12.42 2.50
C LEU A 54 7.07 -13.79 3.16
N PRO A 55 6.92 -14.86 2.36
CA PRO A 55 6.98 -16.22 2.88
C PRO A 55 8.25 -16.47 3.70
N GLY A 56 8.17 -17.37 4.69
CA GLY A 56 9.33 -17.77 5.50
C GLY A 56 9.74 -16.77 6.58
N GLY A 57 8.84 -15.87 7.01
CA GLY A 57 9.08 -14.99 8.15
C GLY A 57 10.02 -13.82 7.85
N SER A 58 10.00 -13.32 6.61
CA SER A 58 10.77 -12.14 6.21
C SER A 58 9.84 -11.00 5.80
N ALA A 59 10.37 -9.78 5.76
CA ALA A 59 9.63 -8.61 5.31
C ALA A 59 10.50 -7.70 4.44
N LEU A 60 9.90 -7.08 3.44
CA LEU A 60 10.51 -6.12 2.54
C LEU A 60 10.03 -4.72 2.88
N PHE A 61 10.93 -3.74 2.93
CA PHE A 61 10.61 -2.35 3.27
C PHE A 61 11.04 -1.39 2.16
N ALA A 62 10.11 -0.55 1.71
CA ALA A 62 10.42 0.65 0.95
C ALA A 62 10.65 1.83 1.89
N SER A 63 11.73 2.59 1.70
CA SER A 63 12.05 3.70 2.58
C SER A 63 12.49 4.98 1.86
N LEU A 64 12.30 6.11 2.56
CA LEU A 64 12.76 7.43 2.11
C LEU A 64 14.28 7.59 2.14
N GLY A 65 14.98 6.65 2.79
CA GLY A 65 16.44 6.56 2.81
C GLY A 65 17.07 6.13 1.49
N ARG A 66 16.26 5.96 0.44
CA ARG A 66 16.65 5.37 -0.86
C ARG A 66 17.13 3.93 -0.69
N ARG A 67 16.44 3.18 0.18
CA ARG A 67 16.74 1.77 0.47
C ARG A 67 15.52 0.91 0.20
N LEU A 68 15.78 -0.26 -0.38
CA LEU A 68 14.87 -1.40 -0.36
C LEU A 68 15.53 -2.46 0.53
N SER A 69 14.94 -2.74 1.69
CA SER A 69 15.57 -3.57 2.72
C SER A 69 14.78 -4.86 2.93
N LEU A 70 15.48 -5.99 2.95
CA LEU A 70 14.95 -7.29 3.36
C LEU A 70 15.31 -7.52 4.83
N PHE A 71 14.30 -7.86 5.61
CA PHE A 71 14.39 -8.02 7.06
C PHE A 71 13.93 -9.41 7.47
N SER A 72 14.74 -10.06 8.30
CA SER A 72 14.39 -11.35 8.88
C SER A 72 13.67 -11.13 10.21
N MET A 73 12.43 -11.60 10.32
CA MET A 73 11.69 -11.53 11.59
C MET A 73 12.24 -12.53 12.61
N THR A 74 13.00 -13.55 12.20
CA THR A 74 13.65 -14.50 13.11
C THR A 74 14.82 -13.84 13.84
N THR A 75 15.74 -13.22 13.11
CA THR A 75 16.93 -12.58 13.68
C THR A 75 16.70 -11.13 14.10
N ASN A 76 15.55 -10.55 13.75
CA ASN A 76 15.21 -9.14 13.97
C ASN A 76 16.24 -8.17 13.37
N SER A 77 16.74 -8.49 12.18
CA SER A 77 17.79 -7.71 11.51
C SER A 77 17.54 -7.53 10.02
N VAL A 78 18.08 -6.45 9.46
CA VAL A 78 18.14 -6.26 8.01
C VAL A 78 19.23 -7.16 7.45
N VAL A 79 18.84 -8.11 6.60
CA VAL A 79 19.73 -9.13 6.02
C VAL A 79 20.21 -8.77 4.62
N LEU A 80 19.52 -7.86 3.93
CA LEU A 80 19.91 -7.36 2.61
C LEU A 80 19.37 -5.94 2.40
N GLN A 81 20.14 -5.12 1.69
CA GLN A 81 19.80 -3.71 1.45
C GLN A 81 20.23 -3.30 0.05
N CYS A 82 19.24 -3.05 -0.83
CA CYS A 82 19.50 -2.52 -2.17
C CYS A 82 19.55 -0.99 -2.13
N ASN A 83 20.56 -0.42 -2.78
CA ASN A 83 20.62 1.01 -3.05
C ASN A 83 19.63 1.39 -4.14
N LEU A 84 18.86 2.45 -3.91
CA LEU A 84 17.93 3.01 -4.88
C LEU A 84 18.43 4.39 -5.34
N PRO A 85 18.18 4.79 -6.60
CA PRO A 85 18.54 6.11 -7.08
C PRO A 85 17.72 7.22 -6.40
N LEU A 86 16.47 6.91 -6.01
CA LEU A 86 15.52 7.82 -5.41
C LEU A 86 14.71 7.12 -4.29
N PRO A 87 14.04 7.88 -3.41
CA PRO A 87 13.18 7.34 -2.37
C PRO A 87 12.14 6.35 -2.90
N ALA A 88 11.95 5.23 -2.19
CA ALA A 88 10.88 4.28 -2.48
C ALA A 88 9.65 4.56 -1.62
N TRP A 89 8.48 4.42 -2.24
CA TRP A 89 7.18 4.68 -1.65
C TRP A 89 6.31 3.44 -1.51
N SER A 90 6.55 2.44 -2.35
CA SER A 90 5.87 1.16 -2.32
C SER A 90 6.83 0.01 -2.60
N CYS A 91 6.51 -1.17 -2.10
CA CYS A 91 7.24 -2.38 -2.41
C CYS A 91 6.30 -3.58 -2.48
N SER A 92 6.69 -4.57 -3.28
CA SER A 92 5.98 -5.82 -3.41
C SER A 92 6.95 -6.96 -3.74
N ALA A 93 6.48 -8.19 -3.62
CA ALA A 93 7.15 -9.39 -4.07
C ALA A 93 6.11 -10.39 -4.56
N HIS A 94 6.54 -11.38 -5.33
CA HIS A 94 5.65 -12.43 -5.82
C HIS A 94 5.69 -13.64 -4.88
N ASP A 95 4.53 -14.19 -4.51
CA ASP A 95 4.43 -15.31 -3.57
C ASP A 95 5.14 -16.59 -4.03
N SER A 96 5.20 -16.84 -5.34
CA SER A 96 5.83 -18.05 -5.89
C SER A 96 7.32 -17.91 -6.21
N ASP A 97 7.86 -16.68 -6.20
CA ASP A 97 9.25 -16.39 -6.53
C ASP A 97 9.82 -15.46 -5.48
N SER A 98 10.37 -16.07 -4.43
CA SER A 98 10.92 -15.39 -3.25
C SER A 98 12.14 -14.52 -3.57
N HIS A 99 12.63 -14.55 -4.81
CA HIS A 99 13.83 -13.84 -5.20
C HIS A 99 13.56 -12.53 -5.92
N ARG A 100 12.41 -12.36 -6.58
CA ARG A 100 12.08 -11.11 -7.26
C ARG A 100 11.30 -10.17 -6.38
N VAL A 101 11.87 -8.99 -6.16
CA VAL A 101 11.28 -7.92 -5.35
C VAL A 101 11.21 -6.62 -6.16
N TYR A 102 10.20 -5.81 -5.84
CA TYR A 102 9.85 -4.63 -6.60
C TYR A 102 9.83 -3.39 -5.70
N ALA A 103 10.30 -2.26 -6.23
CA ALA A 103 10.24 -0.96 -5.58
C ALA A 103 9.63 0.10 -6.49
N GLY A 104 8.57 0.76 -6.01
CA GLY A 104 7.98 1.92 -6.64
C GLY A 104 8.63 3.20 -6.14
N LEU A 105 9.18 4.00 -7.05
CA LEU A 105 9.99 5.17 -6.74
C LEU A 105 9.19 6.48 -6.78
N GLN A 106 9.80 7.53 -6.23
CA GLN A 106 9.24 8.88 -6.21
C GLN A 106 9.06 9.51 -7.61
N ASP A 107 9.81 9.08 -8.62
CA ASP A 107 9.79 9.63 -9.98
C ASP A 107 8.93 8.80 -10.96
N GLY A 108 8.06 7.93 -10.45
CA GLY A 108 7.17 7.11 -11.28
C GLY A 108 7.81 5.84 -11.83
N ARG A 109 9.09 5.57 -11.53
CA ARG A 109 9.74 4.32 -11.93
C ARG A 109 9.39 3.15 -11.01
N VAL A 110 9.43 1.95 -11.59
CA VAL A 110 9.45 0.68 -10.86
C VAL A 110 10.80 0.01 -11.10
N LEU A 111 11.50 -0.34 -10.02
CA LEU A 111 12.72 -1.13 -10.07
C LEU A 111 12.44 -2.58 -9.69
N VAL A 112 13.06 -3.50 -10.43
CA VAL A 112 13.00 -4.95 -10.18
C VAL A 112 14.38 -5.39 -9.70
N PHE A 113 14.44 -6.12 -8.59
CA PHE A 113 15.68 -6.70 -8.06
C PHE A 113 15.54 -8.22 -7.91
N ASP A 114 16.66 -8.91 -8.07
CA ASP A 114 16.83 -10.29 -7.60
C ASP A 114 17.56 -10.25 -6.25
N THR A 115 16.99 -10.82 -5.19
CA THR A 115 17.60 -10.83 -3.87
C THR A 115 18.91 -11.63 -3.83
N ARG A 116 19.13 -12.53 -4.79
CA ARG A 116 20.39 -13.26 -4.95
C ARG A 116 21.47 -12.40 -5.60
N GLN A 117 21.09 -11.36 -6.35
CA GLN A 117 21.98 -10.44 -7.07
C GLN A 117 21.53 -8.98 -6.88
N HIS A 118 21.74 -8.46 -5.67
CA HIS A 118 21.20 -7.16 -5.23
C HIS A 118 22.08 -5.94 -5.54
N SER A 119 23.22 -6.13 -6.22
CA SER A 119 24.17 -5.04 -6.52
C SER A 119 23.61 -4.00 -7.49
N ARG A 120 22.69 -4.41 -8.37
CA ARG A 120 21.99 -3.54 -9.32
C ARG A 120 20.58 -4.07 -9.61
N PRO A 121 19.63 -3.21 -10.01
CA PRO A 121 18.32 -3.68 -10.45
C PRO A 121 18.46 -4.53 -11.72
N LEU A 122 17.64 -5.59 -11.81
CA LEU A 122 17.43 -6.35 -13.04
C LEU A 122 16.80 -5.47 -14.12
N HIS A 123 15.79 -4.69 -13.73
CA HIS A 123 15.06 -3.79 -14.62
C HIS A 123 14.78 -2.45 -13.93
N SER A 124 14.80 -1.38 -14.73
CA SER A 124 14.37 -0.04 -14.33
C SER A 124 13.31 0.43 -15.32
N MET A 125 12.05 0.35 -14.93
CA MET A 125 10.90 0.56 -15.80
C MET A 125 10.33 1.96 -15.58
N ALA A 126 10.16 2.73 -16.66
CA ALA A 126 9.62 4.08 -16.62
C ALA A 126 8.08 4.08 -16.63
N GLY A 127 7.48 4.86 -15.73
CA GLY A 127 6.03 5.05 -15.66
C GLY A 127 5.48 6.01 -16.71
N LEU A 128 4.15 6.08 -16.76
CA LEU A 128 3.42 7.03 -17.62
C LEU A 128 3.55 8.49 -17.15
N SER A 129 4.00 8.71 -15.91
CA SER A 129 4.20 10.03 -15.34
C SER A 129 5.40 10.03 -14.40
N LYS A 130 5.79 11.23 -13.93
CA LYS A 130 6.82 11.41 -12.90
C LYS A 130 6.25 11.42 -11.47
N HIS A 131 4.98 11.09 -11.30
CA HIS A 131 4.37 11.01 -9.98
C HIS A 131 4.86 9.76 -9.23
N LEU A 132 5.01 9.87 -7.92
CA LEU A 132 5.44 8.74 -7.10
C LEU A 132 4.52 7.53 -7.26
N VAL A 133 5.10 6.33 -7.12
CA VAL A 133 4.36 5.08 -7.11
C VAL A 133 4.02 4.72 -5.67
N HIS A 134 2.80 5.06 -5.22
CA HIS A 134 2.36 4.87 -3.82
C HIS A 134 1.84 3.46 -3.52
N THR A 135 1.48 2.70 -4.55
CA THR A 135 0.96 1.34 -4.38
C THR A 135 1.59 0.43 -5.42
N LEU A 136 1.90 -0.79 -5.01
CA LEU A 136 2.50 -1.79 -5.86
C LEU A 136 2.06 -3.19 -5.37
N HIS A 137 1.51 -3.98 -6.29
CA HIS A 137 1.06 -5.35 -6.04
C HIS A 137 1.60 -6.25 -7.16
N SER A 138 2.28 -7.32 -6.80
CA SER A 138 2.57 -8.40 -7.74
C SER A 138 1.35 -9.30 -7.85
N VAL A 139 0.91 -9.58 -9.07
CA VAL A 139 -0.29 -10.37 -9.36
C VAL A 139 -0.04 -11.33 -10.52
N THR A 140 -0.95 -12.26 -10.70
CA THR A 140 -1.02 -13.14 -11.86
C THR A 140 -2.25 -12.77 -12.68
N ASP A 141 -2.09 -12.68 -13.99
CA ASP A 141 -3.22 -12.48 -14.90
C ASP A 141 -3.85 -13.81 -15.34
N ASN A 142 -4.92 -13.73 -16.12
CA ASN A 142 -5.69 -14.90 -16.55
C ASN A 142 -4.90 -15.81 -17.52
N SER A 143 -3.80 -15.32 -18.08
CA SER A 143 -2.86 -16.11 -18.88
C SER A 143 -1.78 -16.79 -18.03
N ALA A 144 -1.92 -16.75 -16.70
CA ALA A 144 -0.90 -17.16 -15.75
C ALA A 144 0.43 -16.39 -15.87
N SER A 145 0.42 -15.22 -16.51
CA SER A 145 1.59 -14.35 -16.64
C SER A 145 1.69 -13.44 -15.42
N ARG A 146 2.92 -13.25 -14.94
CA ARG A 146 3.18 -12.35 -13.83
C ARG A 146 3.03 -10.92 -14.30
N LYS A 147 2.20 -10.16 -13.60
CA LYS A 147 2.02 -8.73 -13.83
C LYS A 147 2.31 -7.96 -12.54
N LEU A 148 2.59 -6.68 -12.73
CA LEU A 148 2.64 -5.72 -11.63
C LEU A 148 1.47 -4.78 -11.79
N LEU A 149 0.77 -4.51 -10.69
CA LEU A 149 -0.17 -3.41 -10.59
C LEU A 149 0.48 -2.31 -9.77
N SER A 150 0.46 -1.10 -10.29
CA SER A 150 0.92 0.08 -9.56
C SER A 150 -0.17 1.14 -9.52
N ALA A 151 -0.05 2.10 -8.60
CA ALA A 151 -0.83 3.32 -8.68
C ALA A 151 0.02 4.55 -8.35
N SER A 152 -0.28 5.62 -9.07
CA SER A 152 0.28 6.96 -8.90
C SER A 152 -0.87 7.97 -9.04
N ALA A 153 -0.60 9.27 -8.94
CA ALA A 153 -1.63 10.31 -8.98
C ALA A 153 -2.58 10.23 -10.20
N ILE A 154 -2.08 9.77 -11.35
CA ILE A 154 -2.83 9.62 -12.61
C ILE A 154 -3.74 8.38 -12.64
N GLY A 155 -3.64 7.50 -11.64
CA GLY A 155 -4.43 6.26 -11.58
C GLY A 155 -3.61 4.97 -11.59
N PRO A 156 -4.31 3.83 -11.57
CA PRO A 156 -3.71 2.50 -11.57
C PRO A 156 -3.19 2.10 -12.94
N CYS A 157 -2.00 1.48 -12.96
CA CYS A 157 -1.33 0.99 -14.16
C CYS A 157 -0.99 -0.50 -14.01
N MET A 158 -0.94 -1.22 -15.12
CA MET A 158 -0.46 -2.59 -15.20
C MET A 158 0.79 -2.69 -16.05
N TRP A 159 1.75 -3.49 -15.58
CA TRP A 159 3.05 -3.71 -16.21
C TRP A 159 3.27 -5.18 -16.44
N ASP A 160 4.10 -5.48 -17.45
CA ASP A 160 4.70 -6.80 -17.57
C ASP A 160 5.82 -6.96 -16.54
N ALA A 161 5.76 -7.98 -15.68
CA ALA A 161 6.75 -8.13 -14.60
C ALA A 161 8.12 -8.59 -15.11
N ASP A 162 8.18 -9.15 -16.32
CA ASP A 162 9.41 -9.69 -16.90
C ASP A 162 10.28 -8.62 -17.56
N GLY A 163 9.93 -7.33 -17.39
CA GLY A 163 10.74 -6.21 -17.87
C GLY A 163 10.77 -6.09 -19.40
N ASN A 164 9.77 -6.68 -20.08
CA ASN A 164 9.55 -6.40 -21.48
C ASN A 164 9.39 -4.87 -21.60
N GLN A 165 10.16 -4.21 -22.48
CA GLN A 165 10.28 -2.73 -22.52
C GLN A 165 8.99 -2.01 -22.95
N SER A 166 7.84 -2.69 -22.93
CA SER A 166 6.55 -2.07 -23.15
C SER A 166 6.24 -1.09 -22.01
N SER A 167 5.79 0.09 -22.41
CA SER A 167 5.24 1.07 -21.48
C SER A 167 4.10 0.43 -20.66
N PRO A 168 3.96 0.75 -19.36
CA PRO A 168 2.77 0.37 -18.60
C PRO A 168 1.48 0.80 -19.29
N LYS A 169 0.40 0.06 -19.01
CA LYS A 169 -0.95 0.40 -19.47
C LYS A 169 -1.77 0.97 -18.31
N LEU A 170 -2.35 2.14 -18.50
CA LEU A 170 -3.33 2.70 -17.57
C LEU A 170 -4.60 1.84 -17.60
N LEU A 171 -5.20 1.54 -16.43
CA LEU A 171 -6.36 0.66 -16.37
C LEU A 171 -7.69 1.37 -16.63
N LEU A 172 -7.78 2.64 -16.28
CA LEU A 172 -8.94 3.50 -16.51
C LEU A 172 -8.46 4.80 -17.14
N GLU A 173 -9.25 5.40 -18.01
CA GLU A 173 -8.90 6.72 -18.56
C GLU A 173 -8.85 7.78 -17.45
N ASP A 174 -7.89 8.70 -17.59
CA ASP A 174 -7.72 9.84 -16.68
C ASP A 174 -8.55 11.02 -17.19
N ASP A 175 -9.56 11.43 -16.42
CA ASP A 175 -10.35 12.64 -16.68
C ASP A 175 -9.67 13.91 -16.15
N ASN A 176 -8.50 13.77 -15.49
CA ASN A 176 -7.68 14.81 -14.88
C ASN A 176 -8.42 15.66 -13.81
N GLN A 177 -9.59 15.21 -13.35
CA GLN A 177 -10.37 15.84 -12.28
C GLN A 177 -10.09 15.19 -10.92
N ARG A 178 -9.56 13.96 -10.93
CA ARG A 178 -9.37 13.13 -9.74
C ARG A 178 -7.90 12.75 -9.54
N VAL A 179 -7.47 12.68 -8.28
CA VAL A 179 -6.13 12.24 -7.89
C VAL A 179 -6.25 10.88 -7.22
N CYS A 180 -5.67 9.85 -7.84
CA CYS A 180 -5.58 8.53 -7.22
C CYS A 180 -4.59 8.55 -6.06
N PHE A 181 -4.98 7.98 -4.93
CA PHE A 181 -4.14 7.91 -3.73
C PHE A 181 -4.01 6.51 -3.12
N SER A 182 -4.82 5.55 -3.56
CA SER A 182 -4.74 4.15 -3.13
C SER A 182 -5.32 3.20 -4.18
N LEU A 183 -4.76 2.00 -4.24
CA LEU A 183 -5.27 0.87 -5.02
C LEU A 183 -5.34 -0.38 -4.14
N ALA A 184 -6.55 -0.87 -3.89
CA ALA A 184 -6.74 -2.16 -3.24
C ALA A 184 -6.86 -3.26 -4.30
N CYS A 185 -6.24 -4.40 -3.99
CA CYS A 185 -6.22 -5.61 -4.79
C CYS A 185 -6.34 -6.80 -3.83
N ALA A 186 -6.88 -7.92 -4.30
CA ALA A 186 -6.81 -9.21 -3.60
C ALA A 186 -5.89 -10.17 -4.38
N PRO A 187 -4.55 -10.04 -4.25
CA PRO A 187 -3.62 -10.99 -4.87
C PRO A 187 -3.93 -12.43 -4.44
N PRO A 188 -3.65 -13.43 -5.30
CA PRO A 188 -2.86 -13.32 -6.52
C PRO A 188 -3.63 -12.88 -7.77
N SER A 189 -4.97 -12.78 -7.73
CA SER A 189 -5.77 -12.37 -8.89
C SER A 189 -5.64 -10.87 -9.18
N SER A 190 -5.85 -10.50 -10.44
CA SER A 190 -5.91 -9.13 -10.92
C SER A 190 -7.30 -8.73 -11.41
N ASP A 191 -8.34 -9.51 -11.09
CA ASP A 191 -9.69 -9.32 -11.65
C ASP A 191 -10.54 -8.31 -10.89
N LEU A 192 -10.32 -8.20 -9.58
CA LEU A 192 -11.08 -7.34 -8.67
C LEU A 192 -10.14 -6.34 -8.00
N LEU A 193 -10.26 -5.08 -8.42
CA LEU A 193 -9.50 -3.96 -7.88
C LEU A 193 -10.44 -2.86 -7.43
N VAL A 194 -10.00 -2.06 -6.47
CA VAL A 194 -10.69 -0.81 -6.09
C VAL A 194 -9.68 0.32 -6.04
N ALA A 195 -9.84 1.30 -6.92
CA ALA A 195 -9.05 2.52 -6.90
C ALA A 195 -9.77 3.59 -6.08
N SER A 196 -9.00 4.30 -5.25
CA SER A 196 -9.51 5.39 -4.41
C SER A 196 -8.96 6.73 -4.86
N TYR A 197 -9.86 7.69 -4.99
CA TYR A 197 -9.61 8.99 -5.57
C TYR A 197 -10.10 10.10 -4.66
N ARG A 198 -9.42 11.24 -4.70
CA ARG A 198 -9.88 12.50 -4.13
C ARG A 198 -9.99 13.56 -5.24
N PRO A 199 -10.89 14.55 -5.09
CA PRO A 199 -10.94 15.67 -6.03
C PRO A 199 -9.59 16.38 -6.10
N LYS A 200 -9.21 16.83 -7.30
CA LYS A 200 -8.08 17.74 -7.46
C LYS A 200 -8.42 19.06 -6.76
N ALA A 201 -7.43 19.72 -6.15
CA ALA A 201 -7.67 21.03 -5.55
C ALA A 201 -7.90 22.07 -6.64
N ASP A 202 -9.01 22.81 -6.56
CA ASP A 202 -9.29 23.95 -7.43
C ASP A 202 -8.34 25.09 -7.07
N TYR A 203 -7.28 25.26 -7.84
CA TYR A 203 -6.42 26.44 -7.74
C TYR A 203 -7.03 27.58 -8.56
N SER A 204 -8.20 28.07 -8.18
CA SER A 204 -8.75 29.33 -8.67
C SER A 204 -8.21 30.50 -7.84
N SER A 205 -6.91 30.76 -7.92
CA SER A 205 -6.30 32.06 -7.67
C SER A 205 -4.92 32.09 -8.34
N GLY A 206 -4.66 33.13 -9.13
CA GLY A 206 -3.54 33.24 -10.06
C GLY A 206 -2.18 33.46 -9.41
N ASP A 207 -1.70 32.48 -8.63
CA ASP A 207 -0.28 32.37 -8.33
C ASP A 207 0.36 31.34 -9.27
N ALA A 208 1.12 31.88 -10.23
CA ALA A 208 1.95 31.12 -11.15
C ALA A 208 3.08 30.44 -10.38
N GLY A 209 2.78 29.25 -9.88
CA GLY A 209 3.70 28.35 -9.22
C GLY A 209 2.93 27.11 -8.86
N ALA A 210 2.72 26.22 -9.84
CA ALA A 210 2.25 24.86 -9.55
C ALA A 210 3.11 24.36 -8.39
N PRO A 211 2.54 24.03 -7.22
CA PRO A 211 3.34 23.39 -6.20
C PRO A 211 3.74 22.06 -6.84
N SER A 212 5.01 21.95 -7.23
CA SER A 212 5.73 20.71 -7.05
C SER A 212 5.20 20.16 -5.73
N GLN A 213 4.66 18.94 -5.71
CA GLN A 213 4.25 18.26 -4.49
C GLN A 213 5.50 18.11 -3.60
N ALA A 214 5.97 19.22 -3.03
CA ALA A 214 6.91 19.32 -1.96
C ALA A 214 6.08 18.83 -0.80
N TYR A 215 6.15 17.51 -0.62
CA TYR A 215 5.36 16.74 0.33
C TYR A 215 5.48 17.42 1.68
N LEU A 216 4.42 18.14 2.05
CA LEU A 216 4.27 18.72 3.37
C LEU A 216 4.55 17.60 4.37
N SER A 217 5.44 17.92 5.30
CA SER A 217 5.67 17.18 6.53
C SER A 217 4.35 16.55 6.99
N GLN A 218 4.29 15.21 7.04
CA GLN A 218 3.19 14.46 7.65
C GLN A 218 3.21 14.60 9.19
N THR A 219 3.60 15.77 9.69
CA THR A 219 3.23 16.20 11.03
C THR A 219 1.71 16.36 11.05
N SER A 220 1.09 15.87 12.12
CA SER A 220 -0.34 15.93 12.40
C SER A 220 -0.88 17.35 12.33
N THR A 221 -1.13 17.88 11.13
CA THR A 221 -2.02 19.02 10.96
C THR A 221 -3.40 18.50 11.31
N GLN A 222 -4.00 19.05 12.37
CA GLN A 222 -5.35 18.71 12.83
C GLN A 222 -6.28 18.66 11.61
N SER A 223 -6.66 17.43 11.24
CA SER A 223 -7.42 17.14 10.03
C SER A 223 -8.86 17.62 10.27
N GLY A 224 -9.39 18.44 9.36
CA GLY A 224 -10.83 18.64 9.24
C GLY A 224 -11.55 17.32 8.97
N ALA A 225 -12.87 17.34 8.75
CA ALA A 225 -13.69 16.14 8.54
C ALA A 225 -13.34 15.32 7.26
N GLY A 226 -12.28 15.68 6.53
CA GLY A 226 -11.92 15.14 5.22
C GLY A 226 -12.68 15.85 4.09
N LYS A 227 -12.42 15.41 2.86
CA LYS A 227 -13.21 15.77 1.66
C LYS A 227 -13.94 14.55 1.15
N LEU A 228 -15.02 14.76 0.40
CA LEU A 228 -15.72 13.67 -0.25
C LEU A 228 -14.83 13.05 -1.33
N GLY A 229 -14.38 11.83 -1.11
CA GLY A 229 -13.63 11.02 -2.05
C GLY A 229 -14.49 9.96 -2.72
N GLN A 230 -13.90 9.30 -3.70
CA GLN A 230 -14.54 8.30 -4.54
C GLN A 230 -13.76 6.99 -4.49
N HIS A 231 -14.45 5.86 -4.34
CA HIS A 231 -13.88 4.53 -4.45
C HIS A 231 -14.58 3.77 -5.57
N THR A 232 -13.81 3.31 -6.54
CA THR A 232 -14.34 2.75 -7.78
C THR A 232 -13.81 1.35 -8.01
N VAL A 233 -14.73 0.41 -8.24
CA VAL A 233 -14.38 -0.94 -8.67
C VAL A 233 -13.83 -0.89 -10.07
N ILE A 234 -12.71 -1.57 -10.29
CA ILE A 234 -12.15 -1.83 -11.61
C ILE A 234 -12.25 -3.31 -11.85
N ARG A 235 -12.98 -3.68 -12.90
CA ARG A 235 -13.15 -5.08 -13.30
C ARG A 235 -12.41 -5.34 -14.60
N ARG A 236 -11.70 -6.45 -14.65
CA ARG A 236 -11.12 -6.95 -15.88
C ARG A 236 -12.23 -7.39 -16.85
N THR A 237 -12.20 -6.91 -18.09
CA THR A 237 -13.14 -7.27 -19.16
C THR A 237 -12.52 -8.17 -20.23
N GLY A 238 -11.20 -8.33 -20.21
CA GLY A 238 -10.44 -9.16 -21.14
C GLY A 238 -8.97 -9.30 -20.71
N ASN A 239 -8.14 -9.90 -21.56
CA ASN A 239 -6.75 -10.23 -21.19
C ASN A 239 -5.89 -9.02 -20.77
N ALA A 240 -6.19 -7.82 -21.29
CA ALA A 240 -5.49 -6.58 -20.94
C ALA A 240 -6.43 -5.37 -20.88
N SER A 241 -7.73 -5.58 -20.79
CA SER A 241 -8.76 -4.53 -20.77
C SER A 241 -9.50 -4.52 -19.45
N PHE A 242 -9.84 -3.32 -19.00
CA PHE A 242 -10.52 -3.08 -17.73
C PHE A 242 -11.63 -2.05 -17.94
N ALA A 243 -12.64 -2.11 -17.09
CA ALA A 243 -13.74 -1.16 -17.09
C ALA A 243 -14.03 -0.65 -15.68
N GLU A 244 -14.50 0.58 -15.63
CA GLU A 244 -15.03 1.21 -14.42
C GLU A 244 -16.37 0.53 -14.06
N GLY A 245 -16.50 0.14 -12.79
CA GLY A 245 -17.68 -0.52 -12.24
C GLY A 245 -18.44 0.38 -11.28
N SER A 246 -19.02 -0.23 -10.24
CA SER A 246 -19.71 0.50 -9.18
C SER A 246 -18.76 1.43 -8.44
N THR A 247 -19.33 2.52 -7.91
CA THR A 247 -18.61 3.55 -7.18
C THR A 247 -19.33 3.86 -5.86
N CYS A 248 -18.57 4.04 -4.77
CA CYS A 248 -19.07 4.60 -3.52
C CYS A 248 -18.22 5.79 -3.07
N HIS A 249 -18.67 6.47 -2.01
CA HIS A 249 -18.05 7.68 -1.50
C HIS A 249 -17.80 7.58 -0.01
N SER A 250 -16.72 8.20 0.46
CA SER A 250 -16.42 8.37 1.88
C SER A 250 -15.58 9.62 2.09
N ASN A 251 -15.36 10.02 3.35
CA ASN A 251 -14.48 11.13 3.69
C ASN A 251 -13.02 10.67 3.64
N VAL A 252 -12.25 11.28 2.74
CA VAL A 252 -10.84 10.95 2.48
C VAL A 252 -9.92 12.09 2.88
N SER A 253 -8.65 11.77 3.11
CA SER A 253 -7.64 12.77 3.44
C SER A 253 -7.30 13.65 2.23
N GLU A 254 -7.22 14.97 2.46
CA GLU A 254 -6.79 15.92 1.43
C GLU A 254 -5.33 15.73 1.00
N VAL A 255 -4.49 15.23 1.92
CA VAL A 255 -3.04 15.15 1.72
C VAL A 255 -2.49 13.74 1.87
N ARG A 256 -2.98 12.94 2.84
CA ARG A 256 -2.43 11.61 3.12
C ARG A 256 -2.81 10.61 2.02
N MET A 257 -1.94 9.64 1.82
CA MET A 257 -2.16 8.49 0.93
C MET A 257 -2.48 7.28 1.80
N CYS A 258 -3.68 7.27 2.38
CA CYS A 258 -4.13 6.20 3.26
C CYS A 258 -4.41 4.95 2.41
N LYS A 259 -3.84 3.81 2.80
CA LYS A 259 -4.06 2.55 2.09
C LYS A 259 -5.49 2.06 2.30
N SER A 260 -6.00 1.36 1.30
CA SER A 260 -7.26 0.63 1.33
C SER A 260 -7.00 -0.87 1.17
N ALA A 261 -7.99 -1.71 1.51
CA ALA A 261 -7.85 -3.16 1.42
C ALA A 261 -9.09 -3.82 0.80
N ILE A 262 -8.87 -4.95 0.13
CA ILE A 262 -9.92 -5.91 -0.19
C ILE A 262 -9.78 -7.07 0.79
N VAL A 263 -10.88 -7.45 1.42
CA VAL A 263 -10.98 -8.47 2.47
C VAL A 263 -11.85 -9.61 1.95
N PRO A 264 -11.28 -10.78 1.60
CA PRO A 264 -12.03 -11.99 1.32
C PRO A 264 -12.74 -12.51 2.58
N CYS A 265 -14.04 -12.77 2.48
CA CYS A 265 -14.92 -13.15 3.60
C CYS A 265 -15.50 -14.58 3.49
N GLY A 266 -15.00 -15.39 2.54
CA GLY A 266 -15.55 -16.72 2.25
C GLY A 266 -16.58 -16.70 1.12
N ASN A 267 -16.89 -17.86 0.53
CA ASN A 267 -17.88 -18.02 -0.56
C ASN A 267 -17.71 -17.04 -1.74
N ASP A 268 -16.47 -16.73 -2.12
CA ASP A 268 -16.13 -15.72 -3.14
C ASP A 268 -16.63 -14.29 -2.85
N GLU A 269 -17.12 -14.03 -1.63
CA GLU A 269 -17.50 -12.70 -1.19
C GLU A 269 -16.28 -11.89 -0.74
N HIS A 270 -16.28 -10.62 -1.12
CA HIS A 270 -15.21 -9.70 -0.82
C HIS A 270 -15.78 -8.40 -0.25
N LEU A 271 -15.11 -7.83 0.75
CA LEU A 271 -15.39 -6.50 1.25
C LEU A 271 -14.28 -5.54 0.82
N PHE A 272 -14.66 -4.34 0.39
CA PHE A 272 -13.76 -3.21 0.33
C PHE A 272 -13.70 -2.54 1.70
N ALA A 273 -12.51 -2.20 2.18
CA ALA A 273 -12.30 -1.54 3.47
C ALA A 273 -11.44 -0.29 3.29
N TYR A 274 -11.86 0.80 3.94
CA TYR A 274 -11.16 2.08 3.92
C TYR A 274 -11.31 2.83 5.25
N GLY A 275 -10.27 3.56 5.66
CA GLY A 275 -10.29 4.38 6.87
C GLY A 275 -10.90 5.76 6.60
N ASP A 276 -12.11 6.00 7.08
CA ASP A 276 -12.85 7.24 6.86
C ASP A 276 -12.42 8.34 7.84
N GLU A 277 -12.19 9.55 7.33
CA GLU A 277 -11.71 10.70 8.11
C GLU A 277 -12.73 11.19 9.15
N SER A 278 -14.02 11.19 8.80
CA SER A 278 -15.08 11.67 9.67
C SER A 278 -15.43 10.65 10.75
N HIS A 279 -15.54 9.38 10.36
CA HIS A 279 -15.80 8.27 11.29
C HIS A 279 -14.58 7.96 12.17
N ARG A 280 -13.37 8.29 11.71
CA ARG A 280 -12.08 7.92 12.36
C ARG A 280 -11.95 6.42 12.57
N GLY A 281 -12.58 5.63 11.73
CA GLY A 281 -12.60 4.18 11.79
C GLY A 281 -12.66 3.61 10.38
N VAL A 282 -12.64 2.28 10.30
CA VAL A 282 -12.75 1.60 9.01
C VAL A 282 -14.21 1.45 8.63
N LEU A 283 -14.58 1.92 7.45
CA LEU A 283 -15.85 1.60 6.80
C LEU A 283 -15.63 0.44 5.82
N THR A 284 -16.65 -0.40 5.68
CA THR A 284 -16.63 -1.55 4.78
C THR A 284 -17.83 -1.57 3.85
N TRP A 285 -17.62 -2.04 2.62
CA TRP A 285 -18.62 -2.15 1.57
C TRP A 285 -18.52 -3.52 0.88
N ARG A 286 -19.65 -4.10 0.49
CA ARG A 286 -19.72 -5.36 -0.26
C ARG A 286 -19.25 -5.16 -1.69
N LEU A 287 -18.31 -5.98 -2.15
CA LEU A 287 -17.91 -6.00 -3.56
C LEU A 287 -18.74 -7.04 -4.33
N PRO A 288 -19.01 -6.81 -5.62
CA PRO A 288 -18.57 -5.66 -6.43
C PRO A 288 -19.55 -4.47 -6.41
N SER A 289 -20.69 -4.56 -5.71
CA SER A 289 -21.75 -3.53 -5.76
C SER A 289 -21.39 -2.23 -5.03
N LEU A 290 -20.39 -2.29 -4.13
CA LEU A 290 -20.06 -1.26 -3.16
C LEU A 290 -21.24 -0.83 -2.27
N GLY A 291 -22.15 -1.77 -1.99
CA GLY A 291 -23.20 -1.56 -0.98
C GLY A 291 -22.59 -1.47 0.42
N VAL A 292 -23.02 -0.50 1.23
CA VAL A 292 -22.54 -0.33 2.61
C VAL A 292 -22.74 -1.62 3.40
N HIS A 293 -21.69 -2.04 4.12
CA HIS A 293 -21.72 -3.24 4.95
C HIS A 293 -21.73 -2.88 6.43
N SER A 294 -20.63 -2.31 6.94
CA SER A 294 -20.52 -1.92 8.35
C SER A 294 -19.41 -0.89 8.59
N GLY A 295 -19.51 -0.18 9.70
CA GLY A 295 -18.43 0.63 10.27
C GLY A 295 -17.81 -0.10 11.46
N LEU A 296 -16.48 -0.21 11.48
CA LEU A 296 -15.74 -0.78 12.59
C LEU A 296 -15.54 0.25 13.71
N ILE A 297 -15.16 -0.23 14.89
CA ILE A 297 -14.93 0.59 16.07
C ILE A 297 -13.93 1.71 15.74
N PRO A 298 -14.27 2.99 15.98
CA PRO A 298 -13.41 4.10 15.64
C PRO A 298 -12.18 4.21 16.55
N HIS A 299 -11.14 4.82 16.00
CA HIS A 299 -9.99 5.35 16.71
C HIS A 299 -10.29 6.78 17.19
N ARG A 300 -9.41 7.33 18.04
CA ARG A 300 -9.45 8.75 18.42
C ARG A 300 -8.84 9.63 17.33
N GLN A 301 -7.85 9.10 16.62
CA GLN A 301 -7.14 9.76 15.53
C GLN A 301 -7.49 9.12 14.19
N PRO A 302 -7.30 9.84 13.07
CA PRO A 302 -7.51 9.27 11.73
C PRO A 302 -6.70 7.99 11.49
N ILE A 303 -7.21 7.13 10.62
CA ILE A 303 -6.50 5.92 10.18
C ILE A 303 -5.36 6.33 9.24
N LEU A 304 -4.15 5.90 9.58
CA LEU A 304 -2.92 6.18 8.83
C LEU A 304 -2.54 5.04 7.89
N ASP A 305 -2.85 3.80 8.26
CA ASP A 305 -2.59 2.63 7.44
C ASP A 305 -3.63 1.54 7.70
N LEU A 306 -3.95 0.78 6.66
CA LEU A 306 -4.94 -0.30 6.67
C LEU A 306 -4.37 -1.46 5.87
N ARG A 307 -4.39 -2.67 6.44
CA ARG A 307 -3.88 -3.87 5.78
C ARG A 307 -4.72 -5.08 6.08
N TYR A 308 -5.01 -5.83 5.03
CA TYR A 308 -5.49 -7.20 5.14
C TYR A 308 -4.34 -8.17 4.90
N ALA A 309 -4.32 -9.27 5.66
CA ALA A 309 -3.49 -10.43 5.36
C ALA A 309 -4.27 -11.71 5.68
N GLY A 310 -4.31 -12.64 4.72
CA GLY A 310 -4.90 -13.96 4.90
C GLY A 310 -3.84 -15.00 5.30
N SER A 311 -4.23 -16.00 6.07
CA SER A 311 -3.45 -17.23 6.24
C SER A 311 -4.00 -18.34 5.33
N ARG A 312 -3.16 -19.33 5.00
CA ARG A 312 -3.60 -20.54 4.29
C ARG A 312 -4.31 -21.54 5.21
N VAL A 313 -3.97 -21.49 6.51
CA VAL A 313 -4.43 -22.46 7.53
C VAL A 313 -5.39 -21.81 8.53
N GLY A 314 -5.29 -20.50 8.74
CA GLY A 314 -6.22 -19.70 9.54
C GLY A 314 -6.98 -18.71 8.66
N GLY A 315 -7.98 -18.04 9.22
CA GLY A 315 -8.69 -16.95 8.56
C GLY A 315 -7.78 -15.75 8.20
N GLY A 316 -8.40 -14.59 8.04
CA GLY A 316 -7.68 -13.35 7.76
C GLY A 316 -7.59 -12.42 8.96
N TYR A 317 -6.73 -11.42 8.83
CA TYR A 317 -6.66 -10.29 9.75
C TYR A 317 -6.75 -8.98 8.97
N LEU A 318 -7.61 -8.08 9.43
CA LEU A 318 -7.64 -6.70 9.00
C LEU A 318 -7.06 -5.83 10.13
N GLY A 319 -5.89 -5.26 9.92
CA GLY A 319 -5.29 -4.30 10.84
C GLY A 319 -5.58 -2.87 10.38
N CYS A 320 -5.83 -1.97 11.33
CA CYS A 320 -5.87 -0.53 11.10
C CYS A 320 -5.05 0.22 12.17
N LEU A 321 -4.24 1.18 11.72
CA LEU A 321 -3.27 1.89 12.53
C LEU A 321 -3.59 3.38 12.54
N SER A 322 -3.66 3.98 13.73
CA SER A 322 -3.64 5.43 13.95
C SER A 322 -2.36 5.84 14.70
N ASP A 323 -2.18 7.13 14.96
CA ASP A 323 -1.02 7.63 15.73
C ASP A 323 -0.90 7.00 17.13
N ASP A 324 -2.04 6.70 17.76
CA ASP A 324 -2.13 6.28 19.15
C ASP A 324 -2.52 4.81 19.35
N LYS A 325 -3.05 4.15 18.31
CA LYS A 325 -3.68 2.84 18.47
C LYS A 325 -3.52 1.96 17.22
N LEU A 326 -3.25 0.69 17.45
CA LEU A 326 -3.38 -0.39 16.47
C LEU A 326 -4.60 -1.23 16.85
N GLN A 327 -5.53 -1.42 15.92
CA GLN A 327 -6.63 -2.37 16.05
C GLN A 327 -6.47 -3.48 15.01
N VAL A 328 -6.84 -4.70 15.40
CA VAL A 328 -6.76 -5.89 14.55
C VAL A 328 -8.07 -6.63 14.67
N TYR A 329 -8.71 -6.91 13.55
CA TYR A 329 -9.95 -7.65 13.44
C TYR A 329 -9.65 -9.00 12.81
N ARG A 330 -10.21 -10.07 13.39
CA ARG A 330 -10.19 -11.39 12.78
C ARG A 330 -11.29 -11.46 11.72
N VAL A 331 -10.96 -12.02 10.57
CA VAL A 331 -11.88 -12.26 9.46
C VAL A 331 -12.02 -13.77 9.34
N ASP A 332 -13.17 -14.28 9.77
CA ASP A 332 -13.49 -15.69 9.65
C ASP A 332 -13.83 -16.01 8.17
N ARG A 333 -13.39 -17.17 7.68
CA ARG A 333 -13.65 -17.66 6.33
C ARG A 333 -14.78 -18.68 6.34
#